data_AF-A0A3A5MW13-F1
#
_entry.id   AF-A0A3A5MW13-F1
#
_cell.length_a   1.000
_cell.length_b   1.000
_cell.length_c   1.000
_cell.angle_alpha   90.00
_cell.angle_beta   90.00
_cell.angle_gamma   90.00
#
_symmetry.space_group_name_H-M   'P 1'
#
loop_
_entity.id
_entity.type
_entity.pdbx_description
1 polymer ?
#
loop_
_entity_poly.entity_id
_entity_poly.type
_entity_poly.pdbx_seq_one_letter_code
_entity_poly.pdbx_strand_id
1 'polypeptide(L)'
;MSGTRPATLSAMDWTREWFERQRFEGWKTFGELTRDDLPKTRGVYVVLTELTNAAPEVLSESVGGFHKHKPLTDDPAKVTANWQHAAEVLYIGMAGSEQGFHDRLWAYSQQGRGFRAGHRGGRYVWQLPKSEQLTVAWRATGNLDAHDVEDALLAIYIERWGDRPFANLRDGHRFTPNEARELLDGWLITR
;
A
#
# COMPACT_ATOMS: atom_id res chain seq x y z
N MET A 1 -40.29 11.29 3.88
CA MET A 1 -39.36 10.81 2.84
C MET A 1 -38.05 11.55 2.99
N SER A 2 -37.18 11.06 3.88
CA SER A 2 -35.84 11.60 4.07
C SER A 2 -34.93 10.80 3.16
N GLY A 3 -34.51 11.42 2.05
CA GLY A 3 -33.51 10.82 1.18
C GLY A 3 -32.17 10.85 1.91
N THR A 4 -31.70 9.67 2.32
CA THR A 4 -30.32 9.51 2.78
C THR A 4 -29.41 9.94 1.63
N ARG A 5 -28.77 11.11 1.77
CA ARG A 5 -27.64 11.49 0.92
C ARG A 5 -26.63 10.33 0.97
N PRO A 6 -26.12 9.83 -0.16
CA PRO A 6 -24.98 8.91 -0.12
C PRO A 6 -23.86 9.61 0.65
N ALA A 7 -23.14 8.86 1.48
CA ALA A 7 -22.07 9.40 2.32
C ALA A 7 -21.07 10.18 1.44
N THR A 8 -21.17 11.52 1.44
CA THR A 8 -20.24 12.42 0.75
C THR A 8 -18.90 12.32 1.44
N LEU A 9 -17.89 11.78 0.74
CA LEU A 9 -16.49 11.59 1.15
C LEU A 9 -16.08 12.28 2.46
N SER A 10 -16.56 11.76 3.58
CA SER A 10 -16.03 12.13 4.88
C SER A 10 -14.72 11.37 4.97
N ALA A 11 -13.63 12.09 4.67
CA ALA A 11 -12.22 11.77 4.83
C ALA A 11 -11.88 10.26 4.79
N MET A 12 -11.18 9.81 3.75
CA MET A 12 -10.64 8.43 3.71
C MET A 12 -9.90 8.14 5.00
N ASP A 13 -10.38 7.20 5.81
CA ASP A 13 -9.89 7.01 7.19
C ASP A 13 -8.57 6.25 7.27
N TRP A 14 -8.14 5.66 6.15
CA TRP A 14 -6.88 4.93 6.05
C TRP A 14 -6.74 3.83 7.12
N THR A 15 -7.87 3.27 7.55
CA THR A 15 -7.93 2.09 8.43
C THR A 15 -8.38 0.86 7.66
N ARG A 16 -8.08 -0.32 8.22
CA ARG A 16 -8.58 -1.60 7.71
C ARG A 16 -10.09 -1.57 7.45
N GLU A 17 -10.90 -1.12 8.40
CA GLU A 17 -12.36 -1.11 8.24
C GLU A 17 -12.80 -0.22 7.08
N TRP A 18 -12.09 0.88 6.82
CA TRP A 18 -12.39 1.73 5.67
C TRP A 18 -12.13 0.99 4.35
N PHE A 19 -10.97 0.34 4.22
CA PHE A 19 -10.61 -0.42 3.03
C PHE A 19 -11.51 -1.65 2.81
N GLU A 20 -11.94 -2.33 3.88
CA GLU A 20 -12.93 -3.41 3.83
C GLU A 20 -14.27 -2.92 3.27
N ARG A 21 -14.77 -1.77 3.75
CA ARG A 21 -15.97 -1.11 3.17
C ARG A 21 -15.76 -0.73 1.70
N GLN A 22 -14.54 -0.38 1.32
CA GLN A 22 -14.13 -0.14 -0.05
C GLN A 22 -13.76 -1.42 -0.81
N ARG A 23 -14.15 -2.62 -0.36
CA ARG A 23 -13.99 -3.88 -1.09
C ARG A 23 -12.55 -4.22 -1.46
N PHE A 24 -11.59 -3.78 -0.64
CA PHE A 24 -10.29 -4.43 -0.64
C PHE A 24 -10.47 -5.84 -0.08
N GLU A 25 -9.74 -6.78 -0.66
CA GLU A 25 -9.79 -8.20 -0.34
C GLU A 25 -8.37 -8.72 -0.06
N GLY A 26 -8.21 -10.02 0.14
CA GLY A 26 -6.92 -10.65 0.42
C GLY A 26 -6.66 -10.77 1.90
N TRP A 27 -6.52 -9.64 2.61
CA TRP A 27 -6.38 -9.56 4.08
C TRP A 27 -5.51 -10.65 4.72
N LYS A 28 -4.33 -10.89 4.13
CA LYS A 28 -3.36 -11.89 4.60
C LYS A 28 -2.07 -11.22 5.01
N THR A 29 -1.38 -11.81 5.98
CA THR A 29 -0.02 -11.40 6.31
C THR A 29 0.96 -11.81 5.22
N PHE A 30 2.11 -11.13 5.10
CA PHE A 30 3.16 -11.55 4.15
C PHE A 30 3.69 -12.98 4.43
N GLY A 31 3.70 -13.40 5.69
CA GLY A 31 4.09 -14.74 6.11
C GLY A 31 3.13 -15.81 5.60
N GLU A 32 1.83 -15.53 5.59
CA GLU A 32 0.78 -16.47 5.18
C GLU A 32 0.46 -16.42 3.68
N LEU A 33 0.80 -15.31 3.00
CA LEU A 33 0.46 -15.11 1.59
C LEU A 33 1.10 -16.18 0.70
N THR A 34 0.27 -16.92 -0.03
CA THR A 34 0.71 -17.87 -1.05
C THR A 34 0.50 -17.29 -2.44
N ARG A 35 1.15 -17.86 -3.45
CA ARG A 35 0.96 -17.40 -4.84
C ARG A 35 -0.46 -17.66 -5.34
N ASP A 36 -1.10 -18.74 -4.90
CA ASP A 36 -2.44 -19.13 -5.33
C ASP A 36 -3.55 -18.23 -4.75
N ASP A 37 -3.23 -17.45 -3.71
CA ASP A 37 -4.14 -16.45 -3.16
C ASP A 37 -4.33 -15.23 -4.07
N LEU A 38 -3.41 -15.03 -5.02
CA LEU A 38 -3.27 -13.77 -5.74
C LEU A 38 -3.94 -13.86 -7.12
N PRO A 39 -4.95 -13.02 -7.40
CA PRO A 39 -5.60 -13.02 -8.70
C PRO A 39 -4.70 -12.45 -9.78
N LYS A 40 -4.86 -12.95 -11.02
CA LYS A 40 -4.19 -12.44 -12.22
C LYS A 40 -4.91 -11.22 -12.79
N THR A 41 -5.02 -10.18 -11.96
CA THR A 41 -5.75 -8.95 -12.28
C THR A 41 -4.94 -7.75 -11.85
N ARG A 42 -4.98 -6.68 -12.65
CA ARG A 42 -4.37 -5.40 -12.31
C ARG A 42 -5.12 -4.69 -11.19
N GLY A 43 -4.40 -3.90 -10.40
CA GLY A 43 -5.03 -3.04 -9.41
C GLY A 43 -4.07 -2.38 -8.45
N VAL A 44 -4.61 -1.92 -7.32
CA VAL A 44 -3.85 -1.31 -6.23
C VAL A 44 -3.90 -2.20 -5.00
N TYR A 45 -2.88 -2.10 -4.15
CA TYR A 45 -2.79 -2.80 -2.88
C TYR A 45 -2.26 -1.88 -1.80
N VAL A 46 -2.57 -2.24 -0.56
CA VAL A 46 -2.13 -1.56 0.65
C VAL A 46 -1.46 -2.55 1.59
N VAL A 47 -0.42 -2.08 2.28
CA VAL A 47 0.20 -2.79 3.41
C VAL A 47 -0.18 -2.05 4.67
N LEU A 48 -0.76 -2.78 5.63
CA LEU A 48 -1.20 -2.24 6.90
C LEU A 48 -0.42 -2.84 8.08
N THR A 49 -0.35 -2.07 9.14
CA THR A 49 0.14 -2.47 10.46
C THR A 49 -0.95 -2.32 11.51
N GLU A 50 -0.89 -3.13 12.56
CA GLU A 50 -1.69 -2.96 13.78
C GLU A 50 -1.00 -2.01 14.79
N LEU A 51 0.26 -1.63 14.52
CA LEU A 51 1.03 -0.70 15.34
C LEU A 51 0.59 0.74 15.06
N THR A 52 -0.48 1.20 15.71
CA THR A 52 -1.03 2.55 15.47
C THR A 52 -0.31 3.65 16.25
N ASN A 53 0.11 3.39 17.49
CA ASN A 53 0.48 4.45 18.46
C ASN A 53 1.98 4.58 18.81
N ALA A 54 2.90 3.87 18.16
CA ALA A 54 4.34 4.02 18.42
C ALA A 54 5.18 3.83 17.15
N ALA A 55 6.25 4.63 17.02
CA ALA A 55 7.25 4.40 15.98
C ALA A 55 7.86 3.00 16.17
N PRO A 56 7.89 2.16 15.12
CA PRO A 56 8.47 0.84 15.23
C PRO A 56 9.97 0.95 15.48
N GLU A 57 10.51 -0.01 16.21
CA GLU A 57 11.95 -0.24 16.18
C GLU A 57 12.36 -0.49 14.73
N VAL A 58 13.36 0.23 14.23
CA VAL A 58 13.87 0.01 12.87
C VAL A 58 15.08 -0.89 12.94
N LEU A 59 15.07 -1.96 12.15
CA LEU A 59 16.19 -2.89 12.04
C LEU A 59 17.40 -2.20 11.38
N SER A 60 18.59 -2.49 11.90
CA SER A 60 19.86 -2.06 11.30
C SER A 60 20.09 -2.68 9.92
N GLU A 61 19.48 -3.83 9.64
CA GLU A 61 19.52 -4.53 8.36
C GLU A 61 18.11 -4.92 7.91
N SER A 62 17.87 -4.84 6.60
CA SER A 62 16.61 -5.29 6.01
C SER A 62 16.54 -6.82 5.97
N VAL A 63 15.38 -7.38 6.32
CA VAL A 63 15.07 -8.81 6.07
C VAL A 63 14.81 -9.10 4.58
N GLY A 64 14.66 -8.03 3.78
CA GLY A 64 14.29 -8.09 2.40
C GLY A 64 15.43 -8.59 1.50
N GLY A 65 15.10 -9.50 0.59
CA GLY A 65 16.05 -10.04 -0.38
C GLY A 65 16.55 -9.01 -1.38
N PHE A 66 17.72 -9.29 -1.97
CA PHE A 66 18.49 -8.27 -2.71
C PHE A 66 17.77 -7.80 -3.98
N HIS A 67 17.91 -6.50 -4.28
CA HIS A 67 17.53 -5.89 -5.54
C HIS A 67 18.77 -5.51 -6.35
N LYS A 68 18.93 -6.05 -7.57
CA LYS A 68 20.12 -5.83 -8.42
C LYS A 68 21.44 -6.04 -7.65
N HIS A 69 21.51 -7.13 -6.88
CA HIS A 69 22.66 -7.51 -6.03
C HIS A 69 22.97 -6.56 -4.87
N LYS A 70 22.09 -5.61 -4.55
CA LYS A 70 22.23 -4.72 -3.40
C LYS A 70 21.20 -5.08 -2.32
N PRO A 71 21.58 -5.04 -1.03
CA PRO A 71 20.61 -5.19 0.05
C PRO A 71 19.58 -4.07 -0.01
N LEU A 72 18.41 -4.32 0.58
CA LEU A 72 17.35 -3.32 0.69
C LEU A 72 17.50 -2.41 1.91
N THR A 73 18.49 -2.69 2.75
CA THR A 73 18.88 -1.84 3.89
C THR A 73 19.16 -0.41 3.45
N ASP A 74 18.46 0.52 4.09
CA ASP A 74 18.76 1.94 4.18
C ASP A 74 19.16 2.30 5.61
N ASP A 75 19.68 3.52 5.75
CA ASP A 75 20.03 4.13 7.04
C ASP A 75 18.82 4.13 8.01
N PRO A 76 18.92 3.48 9.18
CA PRO A 76 17.83 3.43 10.15
C PRO A 76 17.27 4.80 10.53
N ALA A 77 18.11 5.84 10.61
CA ALA A 77 17.65 7.20 10.92
C ALA A 77 16.73 7.75 9.82
N LYS A 78 17.02 7.44 8.55
CA LYS A 78 16.18 7.84 7.40
C LYS A 78 14.87 7.07 7.35
N VAL A 79 14.90 5.78 7.72
CA VAL A 79 13.69 4.97 7.80
C VAL A 79 12.80 5.47 8.93
N THR A 80 13.34 5.65 10.13
CA THR A 80 12.59 6.21 11.28
C THR A 80 12.00 7.58 10.98
N ALA A 81 12.74 8.47 10.31
CA ALA A 81 12.25 9.79 9.95
C ALA A 81 11.05 9.76 8.96
N ASN A 82 10.83 8.65 8.25
CA ASN A 82 9.69 8.49 7.36
C ASN A 82 8.42 8.00 8.11
N TRP A 83 8.53 7.70 9.40
CA TRP A 83 7.40 7.40 10.28
C TRP A 83 6.84 8.68 10.87
N GLN A 84 5.85 9.28 10.22
CA GLN A 84 5.37 10.61 10.59
C GLN A 84 4.05 10.61 11.38
N HIS A 85 3.21 9.59 11.22
CA HIS A 85 1.86 9.61 11.78
C HIS A 85 1.29 8.22 12.04
N ALA A 86 0.28 8.18 12.92
CA ALA A 86 -0.46 7.01 13.36
C ALA A 86 -1.45 6.47 12.30
N ALA A 87 -1.05 6.37 11.04
CA ALA A 87 -1.86 5.72 10.01
C ALA A 87 -1.54 4.22 9.96
N GLU A 88 -2.59 3.40 9.90
CA GLU A 88 -2.45 1.95 9.76
C GLU A 88 -1.78 1.58 8.43
N VAL A 89 -1.92 2.41 7.38
CA VAL A 89 -1.33 2.17 6.06
C VAL A 89 0.14 2.55 6.04
N LEU A 90 1.00 1.54 5.86
CA LEU A 90 2.44 1.72 5.68
C LEU A 90 2.83 1.94 4.23
N TYR A 91 2.10 1.33 3.28
CA TYR A 91 2.48 1.38 1.88
C TYR A 91 1.25 1.29 0.98
N ILE A 92 1.21 2.13 -0.05
CA ILE A 92 0.27 2.03 -1.17
C ILE A 92 1.08 1.68 -2.40
N GLY A 93 0.69 0.61 -3.11
CA GLY A 93 1.38 0.14 -4.30
C GLY A 93 0.42 -0.27 -5.40
N MET A 94 0.91 -0.31 -6.64
CA MET A 94 0.16 -0.84 -7.78
C MET A 94 0.71 -2.15 -8.36
N ALA A 95 -0.15 -2.83 -9.12
CA ALA A 95 0.09 -4.01 -9.94
C ALA A 95 -0.48 -3.75 -11.35
N GLY A 96 0.36 -3.29 -12.28
CA GLY A 96 -0.06 -2.86 -13.63
C GLY A 96 0.25 -3.82 -14.78
N SER A 97 1.00 -4.90 -14.54
CA SER A 97 1.28 -5.90 -15.58
C SER A 97 0.06 -6.79 -15.87
N GLU A 98 0.11 -7.56 -16.96
CA GLU A 98 -0.95 -8.53 -17.32
C GLU A 98 -1.22 -9.56 -16.20
N GLN A 99 -0.17 -10.04 -15.54
CA GLN A 99 -0.30 -10.95 -14.39
C GLN A 99 -0.68 -10.22 -13.09
N GLY A 100 -0.67 -8.88 -13.07
CA GLY A 100 -1.21 -8.07 -12.00
C GLY A 100 -0.70 -8.43 -10.60
N PHE A 101 -1.62 -8.63 -9.66
CA PHE A 101 -1.30 -8.98 -8.27
C PHE A 101 -0.52 -10.29 -8.15
N HIS A 102 -0.85 -11.29 -8.95
CA HIS A 102 -0.20 -12.61 -8.94
C HIS A 102 1.33 -12.54 -9.06
N ASP A 103 1.87 -11.66 -9.90
CA ASP A 103 3.32 -11.49 -10.00
C ASP A 103 3.84 -10.44 -9.03
N ARG A 104 3.14 -9.31 -8.89
CA ARG A 104 3.61 -8.17 -8.10
C ARG A 104 3.65 -8.46 -6.60
N LEU A 105 2.54 -8.93 -6.03
CA LEU A 105 2.43 -9.22 -4.61
C LEU A 105 3.19 -10.49 -4.24
N TRP A 106 3.27 -11.48 -5.14
CA TRP A 106 4.11 -12.65 -4.91
C TRP A 106 5.59 -12.27 -4.86
N ALA A 107 6.07 -11.48 -5.83
CA ALA A 107 7.44 -11.00 -5.81
C ALA A 107 7.73 -10.14 -4.56
N TYR A 108 6.75 -9.40 -4.07
CA TYR A 108 6.88 -8.62 -2.83
C TYR A 108 6.95 -9.50 -1.59
N SER A 109 6.04 -10.47 -1.44
CA SER A 109 6.07 -11.47 -0.36
C SER A 109 7.38 -12.25 -0.34
N GLN A 110 7.83 -12.73 -1.51
CA GLN A 110 9.12 -13.43 -1.63
C GLN A 110 10.29 -12.53 -1.26
N GLN A 111 10.24 -11.24 -1.60
CA GLN A 111 11.26 -10.28 -1.16
C GLN A 111 11.32 -10.18 0.36
N GLY A 112 10.18 -10.08 1.06
CA GLY A 112 10.13 -10.07 2.53
C GLY A 112 10.64 -11.37 3.18
N ARG A 113 10.71 -12.47 2.42
CA ARG A 113 11.28 -13.76 2.84
C ARG A 113 12.77 -13.92 2.49
N GLY A 114 13.43 -12.83 2.09
CA GLY A 114 14.85 -12.84 1.73
C GLY A 114 15.16 -13.25 0.29
N PHE A 115 14.16 -13.59 -0.54
CA PHE A 115 14.39 -13.93 -1.95
C PHE A 115 14.61 -12.67 -2.80
N ARG A 116 15.41 -12.81 -3.86
CA ARG A 116 15.66 -11.70 -4.81
C ARG A 116 14.37 -11.32 -5.54
N ALA A 117 14.13 -10.01 -5.68
CA ALA A 117 13.01 -9.50 -6.47
C ALA A 117 13.41 -8.26 -7.31
N GLY A 118 12.73 -8.10 -8.44
CA GLY A 118 13.03 -7.07 -9.44
C GLY A 118 12.62 -5.65 -9.06
N HIS A 119 12.01 -5.43 -7.90
CA HIS A 119 11.44 -4.14 -7.52
C HIS A 119 12.05 -3.63 -6.20
N ARG A 120 12.02 -2.29 -6.00
CA ARG A 120 12.64 -1.59 -4.85
C ARG A 120 11.65 -0.71 -4.06
N GLY A 121 10.44 -0.52 -4.57
CA GLY A 121 9.39 0.25 -3.89
C GLY A 121 8.92 -0.48 -2.63
N GLY A 122 8.47 0.25 -1.61
CA GLY A 122 7.99 -0.33 -0.36
C GLY A 122 9.08 -0.90 0.57
N ARG A 123 10.36 -0.88 0.18
CA ARG A 123 11.43 -1.58 0.90
C ARG A 123 11.60 -1.23 2.40
N TYR A 124 11.14 -0.07 2.86
CA TYR A 124 11.19 0.28 4.29
C TYR A 124 10.34 -0.68 5.14
N VAL A 125 9.30 -1.30 4.56
CA VAL A 125 8.53 -2.39 5.17
C VAL A 125 9.45 -3.52 5.64
N TRP A 126 10.52 -3.80 4.90
CA TRP A 126 11.47 -4.86 5.21
C TRP A 126 12.55 -4.48 6.25
N GLN A 127 12.52 -3.25 6.77
CA GLN A 127 13.31 -2.85 7.95
C GLN A 127 12.47 -2.73 9.21
N LEU A 128 11.22 -3.20 9.17
CA LEU A 128 10.39 -3.35 10.35
C LEU A 128 10.57 -4.75 10.95
N PRO A 129 10.66 -4.87 12.29
CA PRO A 129 10.62 -6.15 12.96
C PRO A 129 9.28 -6.83 12.67
N LYS A 130 9.33 -8.16 12.53
CA LYS A 130 8.15 -8.97 12.25
C LYS A 130 7.37 -8.53 11.00
N SER A 131 8.06 -8.01 9.98
CA SER A 131 7.43 -7.55 8.73
C SER A 131 6.60 -8.64 8.03
N GLU A 132 6.83 -9.92 8.33
CA GLU A 132 5.99 -11.03 7.89
C GLU A 132 4.55 -10.98 8.43
N GLN A 133 4.30 -10.28 9.54
CA GLN A 133 2.97 -10.12 10.17
C GLN A 133 2.18 -8.95 9.59
N LEU A 134 2.79 -8.12 8.75
CA LEU A 134 2.11 -7.00 8.12
C LEU A 134 1.07 -7.53 7.13
N THR A 135 -0.12 -6.94 7.18
CA THR A 135 -1.26 -7.37 6.38
C THR A 135 -1.21 -6.69 5.02
N VAL A 136 -1.45 -7.45 3.96
CA VAL A 136 -1.66 -6.93 2.61
C VAL A 136 -3.10 -7.15 2.18
N ALA A 137 -3.67 -6.13 1.54
CA ALA A 137 -4.98 -6.19 0.91
C ALA A 137 -4.95 -5.50 -0.44
N TRP A 138 -5.81 -5.92 -1.36
CA TRP A 138 -5.80 -5.43 -2.75
C TRP A 138 -7.19 -5.20 -3.29
N ARG A 139 -7.30 -4.37 -4.33
CA ARG A 139 -8.53 -4.15 -5.09
C ARG A 139 -8.23 -3.94 -6.57
N ALA A 140 -8.94 -4.68 -7.42
CA ALA A 140 -8.84 -4.52 -8.86
C ALA A 140 -9.31 -3.12 -9.31
N THR A 141 -8.61 -2.54 -10.28
CA THR A 141 -8.98 -1.21 -10.84
C THR A 141 -9.93 -1.31 -12.04
N GLY A 142 -10.24 -2.52 -12.51
CA GLY A 142 -11.12 -2.72 -13.66
C GLY A 142 -10.53 -2.08 -14.91
N ASN A 143 -11.25 -1.12 -15.49
CA ASN A 143 -10.81 -0.39 -16.69
C ASN A 143 -9.89 0.79 -16.38
N LEU A 144 -9.79 1.22 -15.12
CA LEU A 144 -8.89 2.30 -14.73
C LEU A 144 -7.44 1.83 -14.72
N ASP A 145 -6.55 2.75 -15.07
CA ASP A 145 -5.11 2.54 -14.94
C ASP A 145 -4.73 2.43 -13.46
N ALA A 146 -4.02 1.36 -13.10
CA ALA A 146 -3.68 1.09 -11.71
C ALA A 146 -2.67 2.11 -11.14
N HIS A 147 -1.82 2.65 -11.99
CA HIS A 147 -0.81 3.65 -11.64
C HIS A 147 -1.49 5.02 -11.48
N ASP A 148 -2.59 5.34 -12.18
CA ASP A 148 -3.45 6.51 -11.89
C ASP A 148 -4.19 6.40 -10.55
N VAL A 149 -4.77 5.23 -10.25
CA VAL A 149 -5.49 5.00 -8.98
C VAL A 149 -4.53 5.06 -7.78
N GLU A 150 -3.31 4.53 -7.92
CA GLU A 150 -2.25 4.65 -6.91
C GLU A 150 -1.89 6.11 -6.64
N ASP A 151 -1.65 6.91 -7.68
CA ASP A 151 -1.31 8.33 -7.52
C ASP A 151 -2.47 9.12 -6.90
N ALA A 152 -3.71 8.85 -7.31
CA ALA A 152 -4.87 9.48 -6.70
C ALA A 152 -5.00 9.15 -5.21
N LEU A 153 -4.82 7.88 -4.82
CA LEU A 153 -4.79 7.47 -3.40
C LEU A 153 -3.66 8.20 -2.64
N LEU A 154 -2.46 8.29 -3.22
CA LEU A 154 -1.35 9.01 -2.60
C LEU A 154 -1.64 10.51 -2.44
N ALA A 155 -2.26 11.15 -3.43
CA ALA A 155 -2.67 12.56 -3.35
C ALA A 155 -3.64 12.82 -2.18
N ILE A 156 -4.66 11.97 -1.99
CA ILE A 156 -5.60 12.12 -0.87
C ILE A 156 -4.92 11.82 0.48
N TYR A 157 -3.98 10.88 0.50
CA TYR A 157 -3.23 10.57 1.71
C TYR A 157 -2.37 11.76 2.15
N ILE A 158 -1.60 12.33 1.21
CA ILE A 158 -0.72 13.48 1.44
C ILE A 158 -1.53 14.71 1.82
N GLU A 159 -2.69 14.93 1.22
CA GLU A 159 -3.58 16.03 1.61
C GLU A 159 -4.04 15.90 3.08
N ARG A 160 -4.35 14.68 3.54
CA ARG A 160 -4.80 14.45 4.93
C ARG A 160 -3.66 14.56 5.95
N TRP A 161 -2.47 14.08 5.62
CA TRP A 161 -1.38 13.88 6.58
C TRP A 161 -0.15 14.76 6.37
N GLY A 162 -0.07 15.48 5.25
CA GLY A 162 1.06 16.32 4.87
C GLY A 162 2.26 15.58 4.28
N ASP A 163 2.30 14.24 4.37
CA ASP A 163 3.34 13.40 3.78
C ASP A 163 2.78 12.03 3.36
N ARG A 164 3.55 11.30 2.56
CA ARG A 164 3.22 9.97 2.02
C ARG A 164 3.23 8.87 3.10
N PRO A 165 2.68 7.67 2.80
CA PRO A 165 2.79 6.52 3.69
C PRO A 165 4.25 6.12 3.97
N PHE A 166 4.50 5.49 5.10
CA PHE A 166 5.83 5.16 5.64
C PHE A 166 6.80 4.49 4.64
N ALA A 167 6.35 3.66 3.71
CA ALA A 167 7.21 2.96 2.77
C ALA A 167 7.09 3.46 1.32
N ASN A 168 6.24 4.46 1.08
CA ASN A 168 6.24 5.21 -0.16
C ASN A 168 7.43 6.19 -0.10
N LEU A 169 8.18 6.31 -1.20
CA LEU A 169 9.36 7.19 -1.32
C LEU A 169 9.32 8.08 -2.56
N ARG A 170 8.16 8.11 -3.19
CA ARG A 170 7.81 8.98 -4.30
C ARG A 170 6.41 9.49 -3.99
N ASP A 171 6.18 10.74 -4.36
CA ASP A 171 4.92 11.40 -4.13
C ASP A 171 4.10 11.29 -5.43
N GLY A 172 2.80 10.98 -5.31
CA GLY A 172 1.90 10.72 -6.44
C GLY A 172 1.47 12.00 -7.17
N HIS A 173 2.41 12.70 -7.82
CA HIS A 173 2.22 14.07 -8.32
C HIS A 173 1.29 14.25 -9.54
N ARG A 174 0.73 13.19 -10.13
CA ARG A 174 -0.11 13.34 -11.35
C ARG A 174 -1.50 13.95 -11.11
N PHE A 175 -1.98 13.99 -9.87
CA PHE A 175 -3.31 14.50 -9.56
C PHE A 175 -3.28 15.57 -8.47
N THR A 176 -4.06 16.63 -8.66
CA THR A 176 -4.50 17.48 -7.54
C THR A 176 -5.48 16.70 -6.64
N PRO A 177 -5.67 17.09 -5.38
CA PRO A 177 -6.64 16.41 -4.51
C PRO A 177 -8.07 16.38 -5.04
N ASN A 178 -8.49 17.37 -5.83
CA ASN A 178 -9.84 17.37 -6.41
C ASN A 178 -9.96 16.35 -7.55
N GLU A 179 -9.01 16.34 -8.49
CA GLU A 179 -8.99 15.35 -9.58
C GLU A 179 -8.87 13.92 -9.02
N ALA A 180 -8.06 13.75 -7.96
CA ALA A 180 -7.95 12.47 -7.26
C ALA A 180 -9.29 12.02 -6.67
N ARG A 181 -10.06 12.90 -6.02
CA ARG A 181 -11.39 12.57 -5.51
C ARG A 181 -12.35 12.17 -6.63
N GLU A 182 -12.38 12.91 -7.73
CA GLU A 182 -13.25 12.62 -8.87
C GLU A 182 -12.97 11.23 -9.47
N LEU A 183 -11.69 10.91 -9.67
CA LEU A 183 -11.27 9.59 -10.17
C LEU A 183 -11.65 8.48 -9.20
N LEU A 184 -11.37 8.68 -7.91
CA LEU A 184 -11.62 7.67 -6.88
C LEU A 184 -13.11 7.47 -6.62
N ASP A 185 -13.94 8.51 -6.69
CA ASP A 185 -15.40 8.41 -6.55
C ASP A 185 -16.00 7.47 -7.60
N GLY A 186 -15.59 7.64 -8.86
CA GLY A 186 -16.01 6.75 -9.94
C GLY A 186 -15.62 5.29 -9.68
N TRP A 187 -14.39 5.06 -9.22
CA TRP A 187 -13.91 3.72 -8.91
C TRP A 187 -14.59 3.09 -7.69
N LEU A 188 -14.68 3.83 -6.60
CA LEU A 188 -15.19 3.34 -5.31
C LEU A 188 -16.66 2.94 -5.38
N ILE A 189 -17.47 3.62 -6.19
CA ILE A 189 -18.91 3.36 -6.36
C ILE A 189 -19.19 2.19 -7.32
N THR A 190 -18.21 1.78 -8.14
CA THR A 190 -18.39 0.69 -9.11
C THR A 190 -18.69 -0.64 -8.39
N ARG A 191 -19.79 -1.29 -8.79
CA ARG A 191 -20.29 -2.54 -8.20
C ARG A 191 -19.56 -3.77 -8.71
#